data_AF-A0A1V5RW84-F1
#
_entry.id   AF-A0A1V5RW84-F1
#
_cell.length_a   1.000
_cell.length_b   1.000
_cell.length_c   1.000
_cell.angle_alpha   90.00
_cell.angle_beta   90.00
_cell.angle_gamma   90.00
#
_symmetry.space_group_name_H-M   'P 1'
#
loop_
_entity.id
_entity.type
_entity.pdbx_description
1 polymer ?
#
loop_
_entity_poly.entity_id
_entity_poly.type
_entity_poly.pdbx_seq_one_letter_code
_entity_poly.pdbx_strand_id
1 'polypeptide(L)'
;MAISMLDNISYRGKKADNERSLFSTIAEMVAYNENYLPDIYITLNQEDGCQYKYQRSNPVDPETGRWRKMTGGEGGADLVNYYNKSEINTLLEDKVTVELGKGLSTNDYDDTEKQKVEDLETLVGNSTLTTTADTVTGAVNELVSQDAALLVLINENAEEIEKLQKTPAIAVDEKPTYNAGVITYKQGGVEYTTEDTDQWFYYSDSLPDKLYQTIWINGQEKTIESGGVDFDDYCKKEDIITTLDSVATNKPLSASAGKALKDALDAGLDEKLSIEQDISKAGYVVKVGEDGNLILSEDSGEGEASGISYSNEETPTWDNVKKALDGIISKIYYVAPKITSFTASPDTTIYEIGQTVSSISFAWAVNKTITSQNLTDCVVDEDDRTATYDTPFTTNKTFTLLVGDGQQTDSKSISIQFQNKAYWGSAASSDSYDSAFILGLSSNKFATSIKGEYSINVGSGEYGFLCVPDSFTRISSWYIGGFEVSLVDEETISFTNASGGVVTYRIYHTTQPALGSIKIEVK
;
A
#
# COMPACT_ATOMS: atom_id res chain seq x y z
N MET A 1 -90.99 3.00 -16.06
CA MET A 1 -89.88 3.53 -16.89
C MET A 1 -88.72 2.60 -16.66
N ALA A 2 -88.47 1.68 -17.60
CA ALA A 2 -87.40 0.68 -17.49
C ALA A 2 -86.10 1.32 -17.99
N ILE A 3 -85.05 1.28 -17.17
CA ILE A 3 -83.70 1.65 -17.59
C ILE A 3 -83.03 0.34 -18.03
N SER A 4 -82.85 0.20 -19.34
CA SER A 4 -82.00 -0.83 -19.94
C SER A 4 -80.55 -0.33 -19.90
N MET A 5 -79.71 -0.90 -19.03
CA MET A 5 -78.27 -0.68 -19.09
C MET A 5 -77.66 -1.70 -20.07
N LEU A 6 -77.66 -1.35 -21.35
CA LEU A 6 -76.81 -1.97 -22.36
C LEU A 6 -75.40 -1.38 -22.19
N ASP A 7 -74.43 -2.24 -21.92
CA ASP A 7 -72.98 -2.05 -22.08
C ASP A 7 -72.41 -0.66 -21.78
N ASN A 8 -72.00 -0.42 -20.52
CA ASN A 8 -70.80 0.38 -20.15
C ASN A 8 -70.69 0.64 -18.64
N ILE A 9 -70.57 -0.40 -17.82
CA ILE A 9 -69.89 -0.22 -16.52
C ILE A 9 -68.42 -0.57 -16.74
N SER A 10 -67.60 0.42 -17.09
CA SER A 10 -66.14 0.27 -17.06
C SER A 10 -65.66 0.30 -15.61
N TYR A 11 -65.51 -0.85 -14.98
CA TYR A 11 -64.78 -0.96 -13.73
C TYR A 11 -63.29 -0.68 -14.00
N ARG A 12 -62.78 0.48 -13.55
CA ARG A 12 -61.37 0.89 -13.69
C ARG A 12 -60.57 0.66 -12.40
N GLY A 13 -60.81 -0.44 -11.70
CA GLY A 13 -59.97 -0.91 -10.60
C GLY A 13 -59.07 -2.06 -11.04
N LYS A 14 -57.89 -2.23 -10.43
CA LYS A 14 -57.08 -3.44 -10.61
C LYS A 14 -57.83 -4.61 -9.95
N LYS A 15 -58.31 -5.59 -10.73
CA LYS A 15 -58.88 -6.84 -10.23
C LYS A 15 -57.99 -8.00 -10.67
N ALA A 16 -57.74 -8.96 -9.79
CA ALA A 16 -57.10 -10.21 -10.19
C ALA A 16 -57.98 -10.95 -11.20
N ASP A 17 -57.37 -11.60 -12.19
CA ASP A 17 -58.07 -12.28 -13.30
C ASP A 17 -59.01 -13.39 -12.79
N ASN A 18 -58.68 -13.97 -11.62
CA ASN A 18 -59.61 -14.67 -10.73
C ASN A 18 -59.07 -14.66 -9.28
N GLU A 19 -59.92 -14.95 -8.29
CA GLU A 19 -59.56 -15.02 -6.86
C GLU A 19 -58.51 -16.09 -6.51
N ARG A 20 -58.13 -16.96 -7.46
CA ARG A 20 -57.11 -18.01 -7.26
C ARG A 20 -55.74 -17.62 -7.80
N SER A 21 -55.63 -16.60 -8.64
CA SER A 21 -54.37 -16.23 -9.31
C SER A 21 -53.47 -15.34 -8.46
N LEU A 22 -53.88 -15.02 -7.23
CA LEU A 22 -53.21 -14.08 -6.35
C LEU A 22 -53.51 -14.42 -4.88
N PHE A 23 -52.50 -14.39 -4.01
CA PHE A 23 -52.67 -14.44 -2.55
C PHE A 23 -52.09 -13.17 -1.93
N SER A 24 -52.75 -12.63 -0.89
CA SER A 24 -52.28 -11.40 -0.25
C SER A 24 -51.13 -11.66 0.73
N THR A 25 -51.08 -12.84 1.37
CA THR A 25 -49.99 -13.26 2.25
C THR A 25 -49.53 -14.69 2.00
N ILE A 26 -48.30 -15.04 2.41
CA ILE A 26 -47.76 -16.40 2.36
C ILE A 26 -48.61 -17.33 3.25
N ALA A 27 -49.04 -16.87 4.42
CA ALA A 27 -49.88 -17.65 5.32
C ALA A 27 -51.22 -18.06 4.68
N GLU A 28 -51.88 -17.15 3.95
CA GLU A 28 -53.11 -17.46 3.20
C GLU A 28 -52.88 -18.45 2.07
N MET A 29 -51.77 -18.31 1.34
CA MET A 29 -51.36 -19.24 0.28
C MET A 29 -51.11 -20.66 0.81
N VAL A 30 -50.47 -20.77 1.98
CA VAL A 30 -50.19 -22.07 2.64
C VAL A 30 -51.45 -22.67 3.25
N ALA A 31 -52.33 -21.86 3.82
CA ALA A 31 -53.59 -22.33 4.41
C ALA A 31 -54.66 -22.70 3.37
N TYR A 32 -54.43 -22.39 2.09
CA TYR A 32 -55.39 -22.69 1.03
C TYR A 32 -55.56 -24.20 0.84
N ASN A 33 -56.81 -24.65 0.72
CA ASN A 33 -57.13 -26.08 0.65
C ASN A 33 -56.59 -26.70 -0.65
N GLU A 34 -55.59 -27.59 -0.50
CA GLU A 34 -54.89 -28.30 -1.57
C GLU A 34 -55.82 -29.14 -2.49
N ASN A 35 -57.04 -29.47 -2.06
CA ASN A 35 -58.03 -30.19 -2.89
C ASN A 35 -58.67 -29.31 -3.97
N TYR A 36 -58.59 -27.98 -3.83
CA TYR A 36 -59.06 -27.04 -4.84
C TYR A 36 -57.96 -26.62 -5.83
N LEU A 37 -56.74 -27.15 -5.66
CA LEU A 37 -55.60 -26.91 -6.54
C LEU A 37 -55.37 -28.12 -7.47
N PRO A 38 -55.05 -27.88 -8.76
CA PRO A 38 -54.51 -28.92 -9.62
C PRO A 38 -53.13 -29.38 -9.12
N ASP A 39 -52.62 -30.51 -9.63
CA ASP A 39 -51.35 -31.08 -9.18
C ASP A 39 -50.15 -30.16 -9.35
N ILE A 40 -50.23 -29.21 -10.28
CA ILE A 40 -49.27 -28.12 -10.47
C ILE A 40 -50.06 -26.82 -10.64
N TYR A 41 -49.72 -25.80 -9.86
CA TYR A 41 -50.35 -24.48 -9.94
C TYR A 41 -49.33 -23.36 -9.71
N ILE A 42 -49.48 -22.22 -10.38
CA ILE A 42 -48.60 -21.05 -10.23
C ILE A 42 -49.45 -19.86 -9.81
N THR A 43 -48.98 -19.13 -8.80
CA THR A 43 -49.65 -17.94 -8.26
C THR A 43 -48.62 -16.84 -7.97
N LEU A 44 -49.08 -15.58 -7.87
CA LEU A 44 -48.28 -14.47 -7.35
C LEU A 44 -48.68 -14.23 -5.88
N ASN A 45 -47.70 -14.05 -5.01
CA ASN A 45 -47.90 -13.61 -3.64
C ASN A 45 -47.65 -12.09 -3.56
N GLN A 46 -48.57 -11.34 -2.95
CA GLN A 46 -48.44 -9.88 -2.86
C GLN A 46 -47.57 -9.42 -1.69
N GLU A 47 -47.39 -10.24 -0.66
CA GLU A 47 -46.59 -9.89 0.52
C GLU A 47 -45.13 -9.68 0.15
N ASP A 48 -44.57 -10.57 -0.67
CA ASP A 48 -43.18 -10.50 -1.13
C ASP A 48 -43.04 -10.20 -2.63
N GLY A 49 -44.16 -10.04 -3.34
CA GLY A 49 -44.20 -9.75 -4.77
C GLY A 49 -43.69 -10.89 -5.66
N CYS A 50 -43.52 -12.10 -5.13
CA CYS A 50 -42.89 -13.21 -5.85
C CYS A 50 -43.88 -14.25 -6.36
N GLN A 51 -43.51 -14.93 -7.45
CA GLN A 51 -44.28 -16.04 -7.98
C GLN A 51 -43.95 -17.33 -7.20
N TYR A 52 -44.96 -18.13 -6.94
CA TYR A 52 -44.84 -19.42 -6.27
C TYR A 52 -45.48 -20.52 -7.11
N LYS A 53 -44.86 -21.69 -7.12
CA LYS A 53 -45.34 -22.90 -7.77
C LYS A 53 -45.72 -23.94 -6.71
N TYR A 54 -46.99 -24.31 -6.67
CA TYR A 54 -47.48 -25.48 -5.95
C TYR A 54 -47.21 -26.74 -6.76
N GLN A 55 -46.73 -27.80 -6.11
CA GLN A 55 -46.76 -29.15 -6.64
C GLN A 55 -47.16 -30.14 -5.55
N ARG A 56 -48.15 -31.00 -5.82
CA ARG A 56 -48.65 -31.99 -4.84
C ARG A 56 -47.57 -32.94 -4.33
N SER A 57 -46.56 -33.24 -5.16
CA SER A 57 -45.43 -34.11 -4.83
C SER A 57 -44.37 -33.48 -3.93
N ASN A 58 -44.37 -32.16 -3.73
CA ASN A 58 -43.33 -31.48 -2.95
C ASN A 58 -43.42 -31.87 -1.47
N PRO A 59 -42.30 -32.03 -0.75
CA PRO A 59 -42.32 -32.17 0.70
C PRO A 59 -42.93 -30.92 1.36
N VAL A 60 -43.64 -31.12 2.46
CA VAL A 60 -44.27 -30.03 3.22
C VAL A 60 -43.16 -29.25 3.94
N ASP A 61 -43.00 -28.00 3.58
CA ASP A 61 -42.13 -27.03 4.22
C ASP A 61 -42.89 -26.29 5.36
N PRO A 62 -42.28 -26.00 6.52
CA PRO A 62 -42.97 -25.36 7.64
C PRO A 62 -43.49 -23.94 7.36
N GLU A 63 -42.84 -23.20 6.47
CA GLU A 63 -43.16 -21.79 6.18
C GLU A 63 -43.98 -21.63 4.91
N THR A 64 -43.75 -22.50 3.91
CA THR A 64 -44.31 -22.36 2.56
C THR A 64 -45.18 -23.55 2.13
N GLY A 65 -45.37 -24.56 2.99
CA GLY A 65 -46.11 -25.77 2.66
C GLY A 65 -45.52 -26.47 1.44
N ARG A 66 -46.36 -26.82 0.47
CA ARG A 66 -45.91 -27.47 -0.79
C ARG A 66 -45.55 -26.48 -1.91
N TRP A 67 -45.57 -25.19 -1.62
CA TRP A 67 -45.22 -24.14 -2.58
C TRP A 67 -43.71 -23.93 -2.65
N ARG A 68 -43.18 -23.64 -3.83
CA ARG A 68 -41.79 -23.24 -4.03
C ARG A 68 -41.74 -21.92 -4.77
N LYS A 69 -40.99 -20.96 -4.22
CA LYS A 69 -40.74 -19.67 -4.84
C LYS A 69 -40.09 -19.90 -6.21
N MET A 70 -40.67 -19.32 -7.25
CA MET A 70 -40.11 -19.32 -8.58
C MET A 70 -39.11 -18.17 -8.65
N THR A 71 -37.82 -18.51 -8.61
CA THR A 71 -36.76 -17.56 -8.90
C THR A 71 -36.69 -17.39 -10.42
N GLY A 72 -37.15 -16.23 -10.89
CA GLY A 72 -36.87 -15.80 -12.26
C GLY A 72 -35.37 -15.54 -12.39
N GLY A 73 -34.68 -16.34 -13.19
CA GLY A 73 -33.47 -15.92 -13.91
C GLY A 73 -32.27 -15.38 -13.12
N GLU A 74 -32.06 -15.73 -11.85
CA GLU A 74 -30.75 -15.58 -11.19
C GLU A 74 -30.49 -16.84 -10.36
N GLY A 75 -29.79 -17.79 -10.99
CA GLY A 75 -29.47 -19.08 -10.41
C GLY A 75 -28.40 -18.96 -9.34
N GLY A 76 -28.81 -18.87 -8.07
CA GLY A 76 -28.06 -19.53 -7.01
C GLY A 76 -28.15 -21.03 -7.24
N ALA A 77 -27.19 -21.60 -7.95
CA ALA A 77 -27.06 -23.05 -8.07
C ALA A 77 -26.95 -23.63 -6.66
N ASP A 78 -27.76 -24.64 -6.35
CA ASP A 78 -27.59 -25.44 -5.16
C ASP A 78 -26.31 -26.29 -5.32
N LEU A 79 -25.19 -25.73 -4.84
CA LEU A 79 -23.86 -26.33 -4.90
C LEU A 79 -23.62 -27.33 -3.75
N VAL A 80 -24.62 -27.62 -2.91
CA VAL A 80 -24.48 -28.51 -1.73
C VAL A 80 -23.95 -29.89 -2.11
N ASN A 81 -24.17 -30.34 -3.34
CA ASN A 81 -23.73 -31.66 -3.83
C ASN A 81 -22.54 -31.64 -4.80
N TYR A 82 -21.92 -30.48 -5.09
CA TYR A 82 -20.77 -30.38 -6.00
C TYR A 82 -19.40 -30.37 -5.30
N TYR A 83 -19.37 -30.31 -3.98
CA TYR A 83 -18.14 -30.35 -3.18
C TYR A 83 -18.17 -31.57 -2.23
N ASN A 84 -17.37 -32.59 -2.52
CA ASN A 84 -17.16 -33.67 -1.57
C ASN A 84 -16.35 -33.14 -0.38
N LYS A 85 -17.00 -33.12 0.79
CA LYS A 85 -16.47 -32.58 2.05
C LYS A 85 -15.08 -33.12 2.44
N SER A 86 -14.69 -34.30 1.96
CA SER A 86 -13.39 -34.90 2.31
C SER A 86 -12.21 -34.24 1.60
N GLU A 87 -12.35 -33.83 0.32
CA GLU A 87 -11.25 -33.20 -0.43
C GLU A 87 -10.92 -31.82 0.16
N ILE A 88 -11.95 -31.08 0.56
CA ILE A 88 -11.82 -29.80 1.26
C ILE A 88 -11.24 -30.01 2.67
N ASN A 89 -11.68 -31.01 3.43
CA ASN A 89 -11.13 -31.28 4.75
C ASN A 89 -9.64 -31.65 4.68
N THR A 90 -9.22 -32.43 3.68
CA THR A 90 -7.80 -32.76 3.47
C THR A 90 -6.98 -31.52 3.10
N LEU A 91 -7.51 -30.63 2.25
CA LEU A 91 -6.84 -29.36 1.92
C LEU A 91 -6.82 -28.35 3.09
N LEU A 92 -7.77 -28.45 4.03
CA LEU A 92 -7.79 -27.62 5.24
C LEU A 92 -6.95 -28.18 6.38
N GLU A 93 -6.73 -29.49 6.46
CA GLU A 93 -5.86 -30.12 7.46
C GLU A 93 -4.40 -29.62 7.34
N ASP A 94 -3.96 -29.27 6.13
CA ASP A 94 -2.64 -28.71 5.87
C ASP A 94 -2.59 -27.17 5.96
N LYS A 95 -3.74 -26.51 6.22
CA LYS A 95 -3.80 -25.05 6.27
C LYS A 95 -3.35 -24.53 7.64
N VAL A 96 -2.20 -23.87 7.68
CA VAL A 96 -1.75 -23.09 8.84
C VAL A 96 -2.53 -21.76 8.87
N THR A 97 -3.36 -21.56 9.89
CA THR A 97 -4.09 -20.28 10.11
C THR A 97 -3.26 -19.31 10.94
N VAL A 98 -3.25 -18.04 10.54
CA VAL A 98 -2.61 -16.97 11.32
C VAL A 98 -3.41 -16.74 12.62
N GLU A 99 -2.76 -16.85 13.77
CA GLU A 99 -3.35 -16.47 15.06
C GLU A 99 -2.93 -15.02 15.37
N LEU A 100 -3.91 -14.14 15.53
CA LEU A 100 -3.67 -12.73 15.84
C LEU A 100 -2.90 -12.62 17.18
N GLY A 101 -1.70 -12.05 17.15
CA GLY A 101 -0.86 -11.88 18.34
C GLY A 101 0.10 -13.04 18.65
N LYS A 102 0.16 -14.09 17.82
CA LYS A 102 1.26 -15.06 17.87
C LYS A 102 2.23 -14.82 16.72
N GLY A 103 3.52 -14.74 17.05
CA GLY A 103 4.59 -14.76 16.06
C GLY A 103 4.66 -16.10 15.32
N LEU A 104 5.51 -16.17 14.29
CA LEU A 104 5.74 -17.33 13.41
C LEU A 104 5.81 -18.63 14.22
N SER A 105 4.97 -19.60 13.85
CA SER A 105 4.82 -20.88 14.54
C SER A 105 6.01 -21.79 14.25
N THR A 106 6.30 -22.74 15.13
CA THR A 106 7.41 -23.71 14.99
C THR A 106 7.29 -24.62 13.77
N ASN A 107 6.16 -24.62 13.06
CA ASN A 107 5.95 -25.34 11.81
C ASN A 107 6.24 -24.49 10.56
N ASP A 108 6.55 -23.20 10.72
CA ASP A 108 6.73 -22.28 9.59
C ASP A 108 8.15 -22.33 8.99
N TYR A 109 9.08 -23.03 9.66
CA TYR A 109 10.49 -23.13 9.27
C TYR A 109 10.90 -24.58 9.06
N ASP A 110 11.66 -24.83 7.99
CA ASP A 110 12.36 -26.10 7.82
C ASP A 110 13.53 -26.23 8.84
N ASP A 111 14.03 -27.45 9.05
CA ASP A 111 15.11 -27.71 10.02
C ASP A 111 16.41 -26.95 9.67
N THR A 112 16.58 -26.52 8.42
CA THR A 112 17.74 -25.73 7.97
C THR A 112 17.61 -24.27 8.39
N GLU A 113 16.40 -23.70 8.33
CA GLU A 113 16.12 -22.34 8.75
C GLU A 113 16.16 -22.19 10.27
N LYS A 114 15.68 -23.19 11.01
CA LYS A 114 15.80 -23.23 12.48
C LYS A 114 17.25 -23.20 12.93
N GLN A 115 18.11 -24.01 12.31
CA GLN A 115 19.54 -24.03 12.63
C GLN A 115 20.21 -22.66 12.38
N LYS A 116 19.83 -21.94 11.31
CA LYS A 116 20.37 -20.61 11.04
C LYS A 116 20.00 -19.58 12.11
N VAL A 117 18.79 -19.68 12.67
CA VAL A 117 18.33 -18.81 13.76
C VAL A 117 19.08 -19.13 15.05
N GLU A 118 19.26 -20.41 15.38
CA GLU A 118 20.05 -20.86 16.53
C GLU A 118 21.53 -20.45 16.42
N ASP A 119 22.10 -20.54 15.21
CA ASP A 119 23.48 -20.10 14.93
C ASP A 119 23.62 -18.57 15.10
N LEU A 120 22.59 -17.80 14.72
CA LEU A 120 22.54 -16.34 14.94
C LEU A 120 22.42 -15.97 16.42
N GLU A 121 21.57 -16.68 17.19
CA GLU A 121 21.47 -16.49 18.64
C GLU A 121 22.80 -16.79 19.34
N THR A 122 23.53 -17.80 18.87
CA THR A 122 24.86 -18.15 19.38
C THR A 122 25.90 -17.07 19.02
N LEU A 123 25.82 -16.49 17.81
CA LEU A 123 26.70 -15.41 17.37
C LEU A 123 26.47 -14.11 18.17
N VAL A 124 25.20 -13.81 18.48
CA VAL A 124 24.82 -12.66 19.32
C VAL A 124 25.20 -12.90 20.79
N GLY A 125 25.00 -14.11 21.31
CA GLY A 125 25.35 -14.48 22.70
C GLY A 125 26.85 -14.47 23.00
N ASN A 126 27.70 -14.77 22.02
CA ASN A 126 29.17 -14.67 22.15
C ASN A 126 29.72 -13.27 21.88
N SER A 127 28.91 -12.34 21.36
CA SER A 127 29.27 -10.93 21.28
C SER A 127 29.00 -10.19 22.60
N THR A 128 29.45 -10.77 23.71
CA THR A 128 29.76 -9.96 24.89
C THR A 128 30.77 -8.90 24.47
N LEU A 129 30.33 -7.64 24.36
CA LEU A 129 31.16 -6.44 24.38
C LEU A 129 31.88 -6.35 25.73
N THR A 130 32.82 -7.26 26.00
CA THR A 130 33.58 -7.31 27.26
C THR A 130 34.80 -6.39 27.29
N THR A 131 35.07 -5.61 26.24
CA THR A 131 36.20 -4.66 26.23
C THR A 131 35.77 -3.20 26.40
N THR A 132 34.47 -2.88 26.38
CA THR A 132 33.97 -1.51 26.55
C THR A 132 33.30 -1.31 27.91
N ALA A 133 32.61 -2.31 28.45
CA ALA A 133 31.94 -2.22 29.76
C ALA A 133 32.94 -2.12 30.95
N ASP A 134 34.01 -2.90 30.93
CA ASP A 134 35.04 -2.87 31.99
C ASP A 134 35.84 -1.54 31.96
N THR A 135 36.09 -1.01 30.77
CA THR A 135 36.79 0.27 30.57
C THR A 135 35.93 1.45 30.99
N VAL A 136 34.61 1.41 30.76
CA VAL A 136 33.65 2.40 31.25
C VAL A 136 33.50 2.31 32.78
N THR A 137 33.41 1.10 33.34
CA THR A 137 33.29 0.90 34.79
C THR A 137 34.53 1.40 35.54
N GLY A 138 35.73 1.15 34.99
CA GLY A 138 36.98 1.69 35.52
C GLY A 138 37.03 3.22 35.52
N ALA A 139 36.66 3.85 34.39
CA ALA A 139 36.62 5.31 34.27
C ALA A 139 35.57 5.95 35.21
N VAL A 140 34.40 5.31 35.38
CA VAL A 140 33.36 5.78 36.30
C VAL A 140 33.85 5.71 37.75
N ASN A 141 34.53 4.65 38.17
CA ASN A 141 35.06 4.54 39.54
C ASN A 141 36.17 5.57 39.83
N GLU A 142 36.98 5.91 38.84
CA GLU A 142 38.03 6.93 38.96
C GLU A 142 37.44 8.35 39.06
N LEU A 143 36.38 8.64 38.30
CA LEU A 143 35.60 9.89 38.41
C LEU A 143 34.90 10.00 39.78
N VAL A 144 34.25 8.93 40.25
CA VAL A 144 33.59 8.91 41.57
C VAL A 144 34.59 9.11 42.72
N SER A 145 35.81 8.59 42.58
CA SER A 145 36.87 8.78 43.59
C SER A 145 37.42 10.21 43.60
N GLN A 146 37.52 10.86 42.44
CA GLN A 146 37.90 12.27 42.33
C GLN A 146 36.81 13.19 42.90
N ASP A 147 35.54 12.90 42.65
CA ASP A 147 34.40 13.63 43.22
C ASP A 147 34.35 13.50 44.74
N ALA A 148 34.63 12.31 45.29
CA ALA A 148 34.69 12.10 46.73
C ALA A 148 35.81 12.93 47.39
N ALA A 149 37.00 13.01 46.77
CA ALA A 149 38.10 13.83 47.26
C ALA A 149 37.78 15.33 47.20
N LEU A 150 37.11 15.78 46.13
CA LEU A 150 36.64 17.15 45.99
C LEU A 150 35.58 17.49 47.05
N LEU A 151 34.68 16.55 47.36
CA LEU A 151 33.62 16.72 48.37
C LEU A 151 34.21 16.86 49.78
N VAL A 152 35.26 16.10 50.12
CA VAL A 152 35.98 16.24 51.39
C VAL A 152 36.62 17.63 51.49
N LEU A 153 37.31 18.07 50.44
CA LEU A 153 37.93 19.40 50.41
C LEU A 153 36.90 20.54 50.51
N ILE A 154 35.74 20.38 49.87
CA ILE A 154 34.62 21.33 49.96
C ILE A 154 34.07 21.37 51.39
N ASN A 155 33.88 20.22 52.04
CA ASN A 155 33.40 20.14 53.41
C ASN A 155 34.38 20.73 54.42
N GLU A 156 35.67 20.44 54.30
CA GLU A 156 36.72 21.03 55.14
C GLU A 156 36.75 22.56 55.00
N ASN A 157 36.67 23.08 53.76
CA ASN A 157 36.57 24.52 53.53
C ASN A 157 35.26 25.12 54.07
N ALA A 158 34.15 24.38 54.02
CA ALA A 158 32.87 24.83 54.55
C ALA A 158 32.91 24.97 56.09
N GLU A 159 33.55 24.03 56.79
CA GLU A 159 33.77 24.11 58.24
C GLU A 159 34.67 25.30 58.62
N GLU A 160 35.72 25.58 57.84
CA GLU A 160 36.55 26.78 58.06
C GLU A 160 35.77 28.09 57.82
N ILE A 161 34.92 28.12 56.79
CA ILE A 161 34.03 29.27 56.51
C ILE A 161 33.04 29.51 57.65
N GLU A 162 32.46 28.46 58.25
CA GLU A 162 31.55 28.59 59.38
C GLU A 162 32.24 29.24 60.59
N LYS A 163 33.49 28.86 60.87
CA LYS A 163 34.28 29.46 61.96
C LYS A 163 34.60 30.93 61.72
N LEU A 164 34.85 31.33 60.47
CA LEU A 164 35.04 32.74 60.09
C LEU A 164 33.79 33.61 60.34
N GLN A 165 32.60 33.01 60.48
CA GLN A 165 31.34 33.73 60.69
C GLN A 165 30.96 33.93 62.17
N LYS A 166 31.79 33.49 63.13
CA LYS A 166 31.50 33.63 64.58
C LYS A 166 31.40 35.10 65.02
N THR A 167 30.44 35.39 65.89
CA THR A 167 30.25 36.68 66.58
C THR A 167 29.85 36.42 68.05
N PRO A 168 30.09 37.34 69.00
CA PRO A 168 30.67 38.69 68.86
C PRO A 168 32.20 38.69 68.78
N ALA A 169 32.81 39.72 68.20
CA ALA A 169 34.26 39.94 68.24
C ALA A 169 34.68 40.70 69.51
N ILE A 170 35.89 40.44 70.03
CA ILE A 170 36.42 41.11 71.22
C ILE A 170 37.30 42.29 70.80
N ALA A 171 36.94 43.50 71.20
CA ALA A 171 37.78 44.69 71.00
C ALA A 171 38.95 44.68 71.99
N VAL A 172 40.17 44.81 71.47
CA VAL A 172 41.43 44.71 72.20
C VAL A 172 42.35 45.86 71.84
N ASP A 173 43.26 46.19 72.76
CA ASP A 173 44.10 47.38 72.67
C ASP A 173 45.20 47.24 71.61
N GLU A 174 45.65 46.01 71.37
CA GLU A 174 46.71 45.66 70.43
C GLU A 174 46.53 44.24 69.87
N LYS A 175 47.29 43.90 68.82
CA LYS A 175 47.21 42.58 68.16
C LYS A 175 47.40 41.43 69.17
N PRO A 176 46.44 40.49 69.26
CA PRO A 176 46.61 39.28 70.08
C PRO A 176 47.75 38.39 69.57
N THR A 177 48.28 37.57 70.46
CA THR A 177 49.32 36.59 70.14
C THR A 177 48.79 35.17 70.33
N TYR A 178 49.12 34.26 69.41
CA TYR A 178 48.73 32.85 69.46
C TYR A 178 49.93 31.96 69.76
N ASN A 179 49.79 31.07 70.74
CA ASN A 179 50.80 30.08 71.06
C ASN A 179 50.15 28.75 71.48
N ALA A 180 50.41 27.68 70.73
CA ALA A 180 50.04 26.30 71.07
C ALA A 180 48.57 26.11 71.52
N GLY A 181 47.61 26.75 70.84
CA GLY A 181 46.18 26.64 71.15
C GLY A 181 45.63 27.74 72.08
N VAL A 182 46.48 28.63 72.59
CA VAL A 182 46.09 29.70 73.51
C VAL A 182 46.34 31.07 72.87
N ILE A 183 45.33 31.95 72.91
CA ILE A 183 45.44 33.36 72.49
C ILE A 183 45.62 34.24 73.72
N THR A 184 46.60 35.15 73.69
CA THR A 184 46.83 36.19 74.70
C THR A 184 46.51 37.56 74.11
N TYR A 185 45.71 38.37 74.82
CA TYR A 185 45.25 39.68 74.35
C TYR A 185 45.16 40.71 75.49
N LYS A 186 45.18 42.01 75.16
CA LYS A 186 45.03 43.11 76.13
C LYS A 186 43.76 43.89 75.92
N GLN A 187 43.06 44.20 77.00
CA GLN A 187 41.86 45.04 76.96
C GLN A 187 41.86 46.01 78.14
N GLY A 188 41.83 47.31 77.86
CA GLY A 188 41.94 48.36 78.87
C GLY A 188 43.28 48.34 79.64
N GLY A 189 44.35 47.87 79.01
CA GLY A 189 45.70 47.76 79.58
C GLY A 189 45.95 46.51 80.43
N VAL A 190 44.98 45.58 80.51
CA VAL A 190 45.07 44.33 81.28
C VAL A 190 45.16 43.13 80.34
N GLU A 191 46.05 42.18 80.62
CA GLU A 191 46.22 40.94 79.84
C GLU A 191 45.19 39.85 80.22
N TYR A 192 44.69 39.17 79.20
CA TYR A 192 43.78 38.04 79.27
C TYR A 192 44.25 36.91 78.35
N THR A 193 43.77 35.69 78.61
CA THR A 193 44.02 34.52 77.74
C THR A 193 42.73 33.77 77.44
N THR A 194 42.67 33.12 76.28
CA THR A 194 41.57 32.22 75.89
C THR A 194 42.10 31.02 75.10
N GLU A 195 41.44 29.86 75.25
CA GLU A 195 41.67 28.65 74.45
C GLU A 195 40.72 28.56 73.25
N ASP A 196 39.73 29.46 73.14
CA ASP A 196 38.85 29.53 71.97
C ASP A 196 39.57 30.25 70.83
N THR A 197 40.22 29.46 69.96
CA THR A 197 41.00 29.99 68.83
C THR A 197 40.13 30.55 67.71
N ASP A 198 38.88 30.11 67.66
CA ASP A 198 37.89 30.50 66.66
C ASP A 198 37.15 31.81 67.06
N GLN A 199 37.73 32.59 67.99
CA GLN A 199 37.21 33.88 68.45
C GLN A 199 37.85 35.02 67.66
N TRP A 200 37.04 35.92 67.10
CA TRP A 200 37.54 37.14 66.46
C TRP A 200 37.98 38.19 67.47
N PHE A 201 39.09 38.86 67.17
CA PHE A 201 39.61 40.00 67.90
C PHE A 201 39.72 41.23 66.99
N TYR A 202 39.35 42.39 67.52
CA TYR A 202 39.37 43.66 66.81
C TYR A 202 40.35 44.62 67.46
N TYR A 203 41.25 45.22 66.69
CA TYR A 203 42.21 46.21 67.19
C TYR A 203 42.57 47.23 66.11
N SER A 204 43.03 48.40 66.55
CA SER A 204 43.61 49.43 65.69
C SER A 204 45.13 49.41 65.82
N ASP A 205 45.87 49.43 64.72
CA ASP A 205 47.31 49.69 64.77
C ASP A 205 47.57 51.19 64.69
N SER A 206 48.57 51.65 65.44
CA SER A 206 48.76 53.08 65.72
C SER A 206 49.27 53.90 64.54
N LEU A 207 49.58 53.30 63.38
CA LEU A 207 49.94 53.98 62.12
C LEU A 207 50.13 52.93 61.00
N PRO A 208 49.39 52.99 59.86
CA PRO A 208 48.29 53.90 59.53
C PRO A 208 46.95 53.47 60.14
N ASP A 209 45.98 54.39 60.29
CA ASP A 209 44.60 54.19 60.79
C ASP A 209 43.86 53.07 60.03
N LYS A 210 44.17 51.83 60.42
CA LYS A 210 43.64 50.61 59.83
C LYS A 210 43.05 49.80 60.94
N LEU A 211 41.83 49.34 60.67
CA LEU A 211 41.10 48.45 61.56
C LEU A 211 41.39 47.03 61.12
N TYR A 212 41.82 46.22 62.09
CA TYR A 212 42.14 44.82 61.86
C TYR A 212 41.17 43.93 62.63
N GLN A 213 40.84 42.81 61.99
CA GLN A 213 40.19 41.68 62.62
C GLN A 213 41.10 40.46 62.46
N THR A 214 41.40 39.75 63.54
CA THR A 214 42.22 38.52 63.49
C THR A 214 41.56 37.36 64.22
N ILE A 215 41.67 36.17 63.64
CA ILE A 215 41.23 34.87 64.19
C ILE A 215 42.27 33.80 63.87
N TRP A 216 42.28 32.72 64.64
CA TRP A 216 43.16 31.57 64.40
C TRP A 216 42.34 30.29 64.21
N ILE A 217 42.21 29.83 62.97
CA ILE A 217 41.49 28.59 62.66
C ILE A 217 42.53 27.50 62.42
N ASN A 218 42.42 26.39 63.17
CA ASN A 218 43.35 25.25 63.11
C ASN A 218 44.83 25.67 63.27
N GLY A 219 45.09 26.74 64.05
CA GLY A 219 46.43 27.29 64.27
C GLY A 219 46.98 28.19 63.16
N GLN A 220 46.23 28.44 62.09
CA GLN A 220 46.59 29.41 61.05
C GLN A 220 45.98 30.78 61.32
N GLU A 221 46.80 31.83 61.25
CA GLU A 221 46.33 33.21 61.38
C GLU A 221 45.58 33.66 60.12
N LYS A 222 44.39 34.22 60.31
CA LYS A 222 43.66 34.95 59.27
C LYS A 222 43.41 36.38 59.77
N THR A 223 43.90 37.36 59.02
CA THR A 223 43.76 38.79 59.34
C THR A 223 43.06 39.51 58.20
N ILE A 224 42.01 40.26 58.53
CA ILE A 224 41.26 41.12 57.60
C ILE A 224 41.61 42.57 57.93
N GLU A 225 41.93 43.35 56.90
CA GLU A 225 42.19 44.79 56.98
C GLU A 225 41.00 45.53 56.36
N SER A 226 40.38 46.46 57.09
CA SER A 226 39.36 47.37 56.55
C SER A 226 39.93 48.77 56.36
N GLY A 227 39.65 49.38 55.20
CA GLY A 227 39.99 50.76 54.86
C GLY A 227 39.06 51.82 55.49
N GLY A 228 38.39 51.50 56.60
CA GLY A 228 37.59 52.46 57.39
C GLY A 228 36.06 52.32 57.32
N VAL A 229 35.50 51.22 56.82
CA VAL A 229 34.04 50.95 56.81
C VAL A 229 33.69 49.97 57.94
N ASP A 230 32.62 50.27 58.70
CA ASP A 230 32.11 49.46 59.80
C ASP A 230 31.36 48.23 59.27
N PHE A 231 31.49 47.08 59.94
CA PHE A 231 30.84 45.83 59.52
C PHE A 231 29.32 45.83 59.73
N ASP A 232 28.77 46.77 60.51
CA ASP A 232 27.32 46.96 60.66
C ASP A 232 26.64 47.59 59.41
N ASP A 233 27.42 48.08 58.44
CA ASP A 233 26.92 48.67 57.19
C ASP A 233 26.52 47.64 56.12
N TYR A 234 26.78 46.34 56.32
CA TYR A 234 26.40 45.25 55.39
C TYR A 234 24.97 44.72 55.64
N CYS A 235 24.38 44.06 54.63
CA CYS A 235 23.12 43.32 54.80
C CYS A 235 23.29 42.09 55.71
N LYS A 236 22.33 41.86 56.61
CA LYS A 236 22.25 40.73 57.55
C LYS A 236 21.17 39.71 57.10
N LYS A 237 21.15 38.51 57.68
CA LYS A 237 20.21 37.43 57.30
C LYS A 237 18.75 37.87 57.46
N GLU A 238 18.48 38.66 58.49
CA GLU A 238 17.16 39.20 58.83
C GLU A 238 16.68 40.24 57.81
N ASP A 239 17.58 40.81 57.00
CA ASP A 239 17.25 41.74 55.90
C ASP A 239 16.75 40.99 54.64
N ILE A 240 16.87 39.66 54.56
CA ILE A 240 16.41 38.84 53.43
C ILE A 240 14.97 38.36 53.70
N ILE A 241 13.99 39.03 53.09
CA ILE A 241 12.57 38.69 53.22
C ILE A 241 12.20 37.64 52.16
N THR A 242 11.61 36.51 52.57
CA THR A 242 11.23 35.37 51.68
C THR A 242 9.94 35.59 50.90
N THR A 243 9.26 36.72 51.12
CA THR A 243 8.07 37.15 50.38
C THR A 243 8.38 38.43 49.60
N LEU A 244 7.93 38.47 48.34
CA LEU A 244 8.12 39.56 47.37
C LEU A 244 7.39 40.87 47.77
N ASP A 245 7.73 41.44 48.91
CA ASP A 245 7.46 42.85 49.19
C ASP A 245 8.79 43.60 49.12
N SER A 246 9.00 44.27 47.99
CA SER A 246 10.28 44.87 47.60
C SER A 246 10.63 46.08 48.48
N VAL A 247 11.53 45.88 49.45
CA VAL A 247 12.32 46.97 50.03
C VAL A 247 13.75 46.82 49.51
N ALA A 248 14.11 47.62 48.50
CA ALA A 248 15.47 47.62 47.96
C ALA A 248 16.42 48.30 48.95
N THR A 249 17.50 47.62 49.33
CA THR A 249 18.60 48.17 50.14
C THR A 249 19.84 48.39 49.27
N ASN A 250 20.53 49.50 49.47
CA ASN A 250 21.79 49.82 48.81
C ASN A 250 23.02 49.27 49.57
N LYS A 251 22.80 48.49 50.64
CA LYS A 251 23.89 47.89 51.42
C LYS A 251 24.52 46.74 50.63
N PRO A 252 25.87 46.65 50.56
CA PRO A 252 26.53 45.46 50.01
C PRO A 252 26.18 44.21 50.82
N LEU A 253 26.13 43.03 50.18
CA LEU A 253 25.89 41.77 50.88
C LEU A 253 27.11 41.41 51.75
N SER A 254 26.85 41.00 52.99
CA SER A 254 27.85 40.28 53.78
C SER A 254 28.05 38.87 53.20
N ALA A 255 29.22 38.26 53.46
CA ALA A 255 29.50 36.88 53.04
C ALA A 255 28.45 35.89 53.60
N SER A 256 28.01 36.10 54.85
CA SER A 256 27.01 35.27 55.53
C SER A 256 25.63 35.36 54.87
N ALA A 257 25.21 36.58 54.52
CA ALA A 257 23.94 36.81 53.81
C ALA A 257 23.97 36.23 52.38
N GLY A 258 25.10 36.34 51.68
CA GLY A 258 25.27 35.75 50.35
C GLY A 258 25.15 34.22 50.34
N LYS A 259 25.72 33.54 51.33
CA LYS A 259 25.58 32.08 51.48
C LYS A 259 24.14 31.68 51.79
N ALA A 260 23.47 32.37 52.73
CA ALA A 260 22.09 32.08 53.09
C ALA A 260 21.13 32.20 51.89
N LEU A 261 21.37 33.18 51.01
CA LEU A 261 20.61 33.33 49.77
C LEU A 261 20.82 32.16 48.80
N LYS A 262 22.06 31.70 48.65
CA LYS A 262 22.39 30.55 47.80
C LYS A 262 21.72 29.27 48.31
N ASP A 263 21.83 29.00 49.61
CA ASP A 263 21.26 27.79 50.22
C ASP A 263 19.72 27.77 50.07
N ALA A 264 19.06 28.93 50.16
CA ALA A 264 17.61 29.04 49.93
C ALA A 264 17.21 28.78 48.47
N LEU A 265 18.04 29.22 47.51
CA LEU A 265 17.81 28.98 46.09
C LEU A 265 17.98 27.50 45.75
N ASP A 266 19.03 26.87 46.25
CA ASP A 266 19.31 25.45 46.03
C ASP A 266 18.20 24.58 46.63
N ALA A 267 17.77 24.85 47.87
CA ALA A 267 16.67 24.11 48.50
C ALA A 267 15.35 24.22 47.72
N GLY A 268 15.03 25.41 47.20
CA GLY A 268 13.84 25.61 46.37
C GLY A 268 13.93 24.96 44.99
N LEU A 269 15.14 24.74 44.48
CA LEU A 269 15.38 24.03 43.22
C LEU A 269 15.30 22.51 43.42
N ASP A 270 15.88 21.99 44.51
CA ASP A 270 15.84 20.58 44.89
C ASP A 270 14.41 20.13 45.21
N GLU A 271 13.59 20.95 45.87
CA GLU A 271 12.16 20.63 46.08
C GLU A 271 11.40 20.46 44.75
N LYS A 272 11.78 21.21 43.71
CA LYS A 272 11.15 21.16 42.39
C LYS A 272 11.69 20.06 41.48
N LEU A 273 12.91 19.61 41.72
CA LEU A 273 13.60 18.63 40.86
C LEU A 273 13.73 17.23 41.49
N SER A 274 13.62 17.11 42.82
CA SER A 274 13.77 15.86 43.56
C SER A 274 12.41 15.25 43.92
N ILE A 275 11.65 14.85 42.89
CA ILE A 275 10.68 13.77 43.08
C ILE A 275 11.49 12.50 42.89
N GLU A 276 11.60 11.68 43.94
CA GLU A 276 12.25 10.35 43.87
C GLU A 276 11.91 9.67 42.53
N GLN A 277 12.93 9.17 41.84
CA GLN A 277 12.73 8.35 40.64
C GLN A 277 11.95 7.10 41.02
N ASP A 278 10.62 7.24 41.04
CA ASP A 278 9.70 6.14 41.18
C ASP A 278 9.92 5.23 39.96
N ILE A 279 10.45 4.04 40.22
CA ILE A 279 10.72 3.00 39.22
C ILE A 279 9.42 2.63 38.46
N SER A 280 8.24 3.01 38.98
CA SER A 280 6.96 2.91 38.28
C SER A 280 6.81 3.79 37.04
N LYS A 281 7.71 4.77 36.82
CA LYS A 281 7.67 5.74 35.70
C LYS A 281 8.76 5.56 34.64
N ALA A 282 9.36 4.37 34.54
CA ALA A 282 10.22 4.04 33.41
C ALA A 282 9.47 4.22 32.08
N GLY A 283 9.97 5.09 31.18
CA GLY A 283 9.35 5.41 29.88
C GLY A 283 8.57 6.73 29.82
N TYR A 284 8.55 7.52 30.90
CA TYR A 284 7.97 8.86 30.90
C TYR A 284 8.98 9.91 30.40
N VAL A 285 8.52 10.87 29.61
CA VAL A 285 9.31 12.02 29.12
C VAL A 285 8.92 13.32 29.83
N VAL A 286 9.89 14.23 29.99
CA VAL A 286 9.66 15.57 30.55
C VAL A 286 9.07 16.50 29.48
N LYS A 287 7.93 17.13 29.75
CA LYS A 287 7.26 18.10 28.88
C LYS A 287 6.88 19.36 29.67
N VAL A 288 6.58 20.46 28.99
CA VAL A 288 6.04 21.69 29.62
C VAL A 288 4.51 21.60 29.58
N GLY A 289 3.86 21.71 30.74
CA GLY A 289 2.41 21.76 30.91
C GLY A 289 1.81 23.11 30.54
N GLU A 290 0.48 23.17 30.46
CA GLU A 290 -0.27 24.38 30.06
C GLU A 290 -0.08 25.56 31.02
N ASP A 291 0.33 25.29 32.27
CA ASP A 291 0.67 26.27 33.30
C ASP A 291 2.16 26.72 33.24
N GLY A 292 2.93 26.19 32.29
CA GLY A 292 4.36 26.47 32.13
C GLY A 292 5.26 25.65 33.05
N ASN A 293 4.71 24.73 33.86
CA ASN A 293 5.50 23.84 34.70
C ASN A 293 5.98 22.61 33.94
N LEU A 294 7.08 22.00 34.40
CA LEU A 294 7.56 20.73 33.87
C LEU A 294 6.71 19.57 34.42
N ILE A 295 6.22 18.71 33.53
CA ILE A 295 5.44 17.51 33.85
C ILE A 295 6.09 16.26 33.25
N LEU A 296 5.89 15.11 33.89
CA LEU A 296 6.26 13.80 33.36
C LEU A 296 5.03 13.17 32.70
N SER A 297 5.11 12.87 31.40
CA SER A 297 4.03 12.19 30.66
C SER A 297 4.49 10.82 30.17
N GLU A 298 3.61 9.81 30.20
CA GLU A 298 3.83 8.55 29.48
C GLU A 298 4.15 8.87 28.03
N ASP A 299 5.31 8.43 27.55
CA ASP A 299 5.52 8.33 26.12
C ASP A 299 4.89 7.01 25.68
N SER A 300 3.57 7.03 25.46
CA SER A 300 2.95 5.99 24.64
C SER A 300 3.50 6.19 23.24
N GLY A 301 4.65 5.59 22.94
CA GLY A 301 5.23 5.48 21.60
C GLY A 301 4.32 4.73 20.60
N GLU A 302 3.03 4.64 20.88
CA GLU A 302 1.95 4.29 19.96
C GLU A 302 1.71 5.46 19.00
N GLY A 303 2.68 5.69 18.12
CA GLY A 303 2.48 6.53 16.95
C GLY A 303 1.79 5.72 15.86
N GLU A 304 0.60 6.14 15.41
CA GLU A 304 0.07 5.62 14.15
C GLU A 304 1.04 5.99 13.01
N ALA A 305 1.25 5.07 12.06
CA ALA A 305 2.11 5.32 10.90
C ALA A 305 1.67 6.52 10.04
N SER A 306 0.42 6.98 10.21
CA SER A 306 -0.12 8.22 9.62
C SER A 306 0.52 9.49 10.20
N GLY A 307 1.00 9.45 11.45
CA GLY A 307 1.57 10.58 12.18
C GLY A 307 3.10 10.68 12.12
N ILE A 308 3.78 9.66 11.57
CA ILE A 308 5.23 9.68 11.38
C ILE A 308 5.56 10.22 9.99
N SER A 309 6.21 11.39 9.95
CA SER A 309 6.66 12.04 8.72
C SER A 309 7.65 11.17 7.96
N TYR A 310 7.43 11.02 6.65
CA TYR A 310 8.32 10.32 5.74
C TYR A 310 8.65 11.25 4.58
N SER A 311 9.94 11.38 4.23
CA SER A 311 10.39 12.23 3.12
C SER A 311 11.22 11.41 2.14
N ASN A 312 10.79 11.35 0.88
CA ASN A 312 11.55 10.81 -0.24
C ASN A 312 11.40 11.76 -1.43
N GLU A 313 12.53 12.25 -1.95
CA GLU A 313 12.56 13.20 -3.08
C GLU A 313 11.98 12.61 -4.37
N GLU A 314 12.05 11.29 -4.56
CA GLU A 314 11.51 10.61 -5.76
C GLU A 314 9.99 10.43 -5.72
N THR A 315 9.40 10.42 -4.51
CA THR A 315 7.96 10.24 -4.31
C THR A 315 7.43 11.23 -3.25
N PRO A 316 7.36 12.54 -3.56
CA PRO A 316 7.01 13.58 -2.58
C PRO A 316 5.60 13.44 -2.00
N THR A 317 4.72 12.69 -2.67
CA THR A 317 3.34 12.44 -2.25
C THR A 317 3.21 11.40 -1.13
N TRP A 318 4.27 10.62 -0.87
CA TRP A 318 4.32 9.64 0.22
C TRP A 318 4.77 10.29 1.53
N ASP A 319 4.12 11.36 1.94
CA ASP A 319 4.52 12.24 3.07
C ASP A 319 4.49 11.61 4.49
N ASN A 320 4.05 10.35 4.62
CA ASN A 320 4.04 9.61 5.88
C ASN A 320 4.31 8.12 5.64
N VAL A 321 4.69 7.41 6.70
CA VAL A 321 5.06 6.00 6.66
C VAL A 321 3.92 5.14 6.11
N LYS A 322 2.67 5.43 6.45
CA LYS A 322 1.51 4.70 5.92
C LYS A 322 1.39 4.82 4.40
N LYS A 323 1.44 6.04 3.84
CA LYS A 323 1.36 6.26 2.39
C LYS A 323 2.53 5.60 1.65
N ALA A 324 3.73 5.63 2.23
CA ALA A 324 4.90 4.97 1.65
C ALA A 324 4.71 3.44 1.61
N LEU A 325 4.28 2.83 2.72
CA LEU A 325 3.99 1.39 2.78
C LEU A 325 2.85 0.99 1.83
N ASP A 326 1.74 1.73 1.83
CA ASP A 326 0.61 1.48 0.93
C ASP A 326 1.06 1.56 -0.55
N GLY A 327 1.90 2.53 -0.89
CA GLY A 327 2.47 2.68 -2.23
C GLY A 327 3.40 1.54 -2.63
N ILE A 328 4.28 1.10 -1.73
CA ILE A 328 5.18 -0.05 -1.96
C ILE A 328 4.38 -1.35 -2.11
N ILE A 329 3.43 -1.59 -1.20
CA ILE A 329 2.54 -2.77 -1.25
C ILE A 329 1.75 -2.76 -2.57
N SER A 330 1.18 -1.61 -2.97
CA SER A 330 0.48 -1.49 -4.24
C SER A 330 1.37 -1.79 -5.44
N LYS A 331 2.67 -1.47 -5.40
CA LYS A 331 3.63 -1.81 -6.47
C LYS A 331 4.00 -3.29 -6.47
N ILE A 332 4.18 -3.90 -5.30
CA ILE A 332 4.53 -5.33 -5.16
C ILE A 332 3.39 -6.23 -5.66
N TYR A 333 2.14 -5.89 -5.32
CA TYR A 333 0.96 -6.64 -5.76
C TYR A 333 0.37 -6.12 -7.08
N TYR A 334 1.05 -5.20 -7.75
CA TYR A 334 0.57 -4.64 -9.01
C TYR A 334 0.53 -5.72 -10.10
N VAL A 335 -0.67 -5.94 -10.63
CA VAL A 335 -0.89 -6.74 -11.85
C VAL A 335 -1.23 -5.77 -12.97
N ALA A 336 -0.43 -5.76 -14.04
CA ALA A 336 -0.68 -4.94 -15.22
C ALA A 336 -2.00 -5.35 -15.91
N PRO A 337 -2.74 -4.40 -16.52
CA PRO A 337 -3.91 -4.72 -17.31
C PRO A 337 -3.48 -5.56 -18.51
N LYS A 338 -4.26 -6.60 -18.81
CA LYS A 338 -3.98 -7.53 -19.89
C LYS A 338 -5.27 -7.98 -20.54
N ILE A 339 -5.30 -7.90 -21.87
CA ILE A 339 -6.38 -8.41 -22.71
C ILE A 339 -6.25 -9.93 -22.77
N THR A 340 -7.10 -10.63 -22.02
CA THR A 340 -7.10 -12.10 -21.95
C THR A 340 -7.80 -12.71 -23.15
N SER A 341 -8.80 -12.01 -23.72
CA SER A 341 -9.44 -12.39 -24.98
C SER A 341 -9.81 -11.15 -25.80
N PHE A 342 -9.74 -11.26 -27.13
CA PHE A 342 -10.27 -10.28 -28.07
C PHE A 342 -10.72 -11.04 -29.30
N THR A 343 -12.00 -10.94 -29.62
CA THR A 343 -12.69 -11.77 -30.61
C THR A 343 -13.56 -10.91 -31.52
N ALA A 344 -13.82 -11.40 -32.73
CA ALA A 344 -14.71 -10.78 -33.70
C ALA A 344 -15.80 -11.78 -34.09
N SER A 345 -16.99 -11.26 -34.37
CA SER A 345 -18.13 -11.98 -34.90
C SER A 345 -18.67 -11.20 -36.11
N PRO A 346 -18.73 -11.82 -37.30
CA PRO A 346 -18.30 -13.19 -37.62
C PRO A 346 -16.79 -13.43 -37.36
N ASP A 347 -16.41 -14.69 -37.11
CA ASP A 347 -15.03 -15.12 -36.87
C ASP A 347 -14.17 -15.14 -38.15
N THR A 348 -14.82 -15.02 -39.30
CA THR A 348 -14.17 -14.87 -40.60
C THR A 348 -13.37 -13.57 -40.67
N THR A 349 -12.06 -13.67 -40.89
CA THR A 349 -11.13 -12.54 -41.03
C THR A 349 -10.57 -12.37 -42.45
N ILE A 350 -10.87 -13.29 -43.36
CA ILE A 350 -10.44 -13.22 -44.76
C ILE A 350 -11.69 -13.31 -45.64
N TYR A 351 -11.89 -12.28 -46.45
CA TYR A 351 -13.00 -12.14 -47.39
C TYR A 351 -12.46 -12.08 -48.82
N GLU A 352 -13.31 -12.39 -49.80
CA GLU A 352 -12.94 -12.25 -51.21
C GLU A 352 -13.06 -10.79 -51.66
N ILE A 353 -12.10 -10.32 -52.47
CA ILE A 353 -12.18 -8.97 -53.07
C ILE A 353 -13.51 -8.81 -53.82
N GLY A 354 -14.20 -7.69 -53.60
CA GLY A 354 -15.54 -7.44 -54.12
C GLY A 354 -16.66 -7.75 -53.13
N GLN A 355 -16.40 -8.55 -52.09
CA GLN A 355 -17.35 -8.70 -50.99
C GLN A 355 -17.46 -7.41 -50.19
N THR A 356 -18.63 -7.19 -49.59
CA THR A 356 -18.88 -6.11 -48.64
C THR A 356 -19.15 -6.72 -47.27
N VAL A 357 -18.36 -6.33 -46.27
CA VAL A 357 -18.65 -6.64 -44.87
C VAL A 357 -19.51 -5.51 -44.33
N SER A 358 -20.73 -5.85 -43.90
CA SER A 358 -21.70 -4.85 -43.44
C SER A 358 -21.44 -4.41 -42.00
N SER A 359 -21.10 -5.36 -41.12
CA SER A 359 -20.81 -5.10 -39.72
C SER A 359 -19.92 -6.18 -39.11
N ILE A 360 -19.14 -5.82 -38.09
CA ILE A 360 -18.40 -6.75 -37.23
C ILE A 360 -18.61 -6.36 -35.79
N SER A 361 -19.00 -7.33 -34.96
CA SER A 361 -19.07 -7.16 -33.51
C SER A 361 -17.82 -7.72 -32.86
N PHE A 362 -17.29 -7.00 -31.89
CA PHE A 362 -16.12 -7.36 -31.12
C PHE A 362 -16.51 -7.64 -29.67
N ALA A 363 -15.81 -8.58 -29.05
CA ALA A 363 -15.92 -8.85 -27.62
C ALA A 363 -14.53 -9.12 -27.04
N TRP A 364 -14.28 -8.64 -25.82
CA TRP A 364 -13.01 -8.83 -25.13
C TRP A 364 -13.17 -9.11 -23.65
N ALA A 365 -12.11 -9.66 -23.07
CA ALA A 365 -11.98 -9.84 -21.63
C ALA A 365 -10.61 -9.32 -21.18
N VAL A 366 -10.57 -8.85 -19.94
CA VAL A 366 -9.38 -8.30 -19.29
C VAL A 366 -9.15 -9.03 -17.96
N ASN A 367 -7.90 -9.11 -17.52
CA ASN A 367 -7.53 -9.79 -16.27
C ASN A 367 -7.89 -9.02 -14.99
N LYS A 368 -8.25 -7.74 -15.09
CA LYS A 368 -8.62 -6.84 -13.99
C LYS A 368 -9.50 -5.71 -14.52
N THR A 369 -10.08 -4.93 -13.60
CA THR A 369 -10.77 -3.68 -13.94
C THR A 369 -9.80 -2.67 -14.57
N ILE A 370 -10.23 -2.03 -15.65
CA ILE A 370 -9.50 -1.02 -16.41
C ILE A 370 -10.14 0.35 -16.17
N THR A 371 -9.39 1.43 -16.36
CA THR A 371 -9.88 2.81 -16.23
C THR A 371 -10.11 3.48 -17.58
N SER A 372 -9.59 2.90 -18.66
CA SER A 372 -9.80 3.40 -20.02
C SER A 372 -9.74 2.28 -21.05
N GLN A 373 -10.49 2.45 -22.13
CA GLN A 373 -10.44 1.60 -23.30
C GLN A 373 -10.77 2.37 -24.57
N ASN A 374 -10.24 1.90 -25.68
CA ASN A 374 -10.55 2.41 -27.00
C ASN A 374 -10.45 1.28 -28.03
N LEU A 375 -11.40 1.23 -28.97
CA LEU A 375 -11.35 0.37 -30.13
C LEU A 375 -11.38 1.25 -31.38
N THR A 376 -10.45 1.02 -32.31
CA THR A 376 -10.35 1.79 -33.56
C THR A 376 -11.69 1.83 -34.29
N ASP A 377 -12.10 3.02 -34.74
CA ASP A 377 -13.32 3.27 -35.50
C ASP A 377 -14.64 2.85 -34.81
N CYS A 378 -14.62 2.54 -33.51
CA CYS A 378 -15.78 2.17 -32.72
C CYS A 378 -15.98 3.13 -31.54
N VAL A 379 -17.23 3.29 -31.12
CA VAL A 379 -17.57 3.95 -29.85
C VAL A 379 -17.63 2.87 -28.77
N VAL A 380 -16.97 3.10 -27.64
CA VAL A 380 -16.89 2.16 -26.51
C VAL A 380 -17.00 2.96 -25.22
N ASP A 381 -17.99 2.64 -24.39
CA ASP A 381 -18.15 3.23 -23.05
C ASP A 381 -17.26 2.48 -22.03
N GLU A 382 -16.95 3.09 -20.87
CA GLU A 382 -15.93 2.58 -19.93
C GLU A 382 -16.19 1.14 -19.39
N ASP A 383 -17.47 0.79 -19.21
CA ASP A 383 -17.88 -0.51 -18.67
C ASP A 383 -18.14 -1.58 -19.74
N ASP A 384 -18.23 -1.19 -21.00
CA ASP A 384 -18.56 -2.12 -22.08
C ASP A 384 -17.42 -3.09 -22.35
N ARG A 385 -17.74 -4.34 -22.67
CA ARG A 385 -16.76 -5.35 -23.12
C ARG A 385 -17.06 -5.88 -24.51
N THR A 386 -17.85 -5.09 -25.23
CA THR A 386 -18.31 -5.35 -26.58
C THR A 386 -18.40 -4.05 -27.34
N ALA A 387 -18.19 -4.09 -28.65
CA ALA A 387 -18.42 -2.97 -29.54
C ALA A 387 -18.81 -3.48 -30.92
N THR A 388 -19.53 -2.68 -31.69
CA THR A 388 -19.87 -3.04 -33.06
C THR A 388 -19.40 -1.96 -34.02
N TYR A 389 -18.69 -2.39 -35.05
CA TYR A 389 -18.42 -1.58 -36.22
C TYR A 389 -19.48 -1.88 -37.26
N ASP A 390 -20.33 -0.91 -37.56
CA ASP A 390 -21.55 -1.05 -38.39
C ASP A 390 -21.45 -0.30 -39.73
N THR A 391 -20.28 0.25 -40.05
CA THR A 391 -20.04 0.95 -41.32
C THR A 391 -19.53 -0.04 -42.38
N PRO A 392 -20.24 -0.23 -43.51
CA PRO A 392 -19.83 -1.17 -44.55
C PRO A 392 -18.44 -0.87 -45.12
N PHE A 393 -17.66 -1.92 -45.41
CA PHE A 393 -16.32 -1.78 -45.97
C PHE A 393 -15.92 -2.94 -46.90
N THR A 394 -15.00 -2.65 -47.83
CA THR A 394 -14.59 -3.55 -48.93
C THR A 394 -13.06 -3.64 -49.10
N THR A 395 -12.30 -3.06 -48.17
CA THR A 395 -10.83 -3.01 -48.20
C THR A 395 -10.26 -3.47 -46.87
N ASN A 396 -8.97 -3.85 -46.86
CA ASN A 396 -8.29 -4.32 -45.65
C ASN A 396 -8.43 -3.31 -44.52
N LYS A 397 -8.78 -3.79 -43.33
CA LYS A 397 -8.94 -2.94 -42.15
C LYS A 397 -8.44 -3.68 -40.91
N THR A 398 -7.76 -2.96 -40.04
CA THR A 398 -7.26 -3.47 -38.77
C THR A 398 -7.94 -2.73 -37.63
N PHE A 399 -8.55 -3.48 -36.71
CA PHE A 399 -9.15 -2.97 -35.49
C PHE A 399 -8.23 -3.24 -34.33
N THR A 400 -7.84 -2.20 -33.59
CA THR A 400 -6.96 -2.32 -32.43
C THR A 400 -7.73 -1.91 -31.19
N LEU A 401 -7.86 -2.85 -30.25
CA LEU A 401 -8.30 -2.59 -28.89
C LEU A 401 -7.10 -2.17 -28.06
N LEU A 402 -7.22 -1.03 -27.38
CA LEU A 402 -6.28 -0.53 -26.38
C LEU A 402 -7.02 -0.44 -25.05
N VAL A 403 -6.44 -1.00 -23.98
CA VAL A 403 -6.97 -0.89 -22.62
C VAL A 403 -5.90 -0.35 -21.69
N GLY A 404 -6.30 0.40 -20.66
CA GLY A 404 -5.38 0.97 -19.68
C GLY A 404 -5.98 1.10 -18.28
N ASP A 405 -5.12 1.14 -17.27
CA ASP A 405 -5.49 1.34 -15.87
C ASP A 405 -4.92 2.63 -15.25
N GLY A 406 -4.49 3.55 -16.11
CA GLY A 406 -3.85 4.81 -15.73
C GLY A 406 -2.35 4.70 -15.45
N GLN A 407 -1.80 3.49 -15.32
CA GLN A 407 -0.36 3.25 -15.17
C GLN A 407 0.25 2.52 -16.37
N GLN A 408 -0.36 1.43 -16.81
CA GLN A 408 0.09 0.66 -17.98
C GLN A 408 -1.05 0.49 -18.98
N THR A 409 -0.68 0.05 -20.18
CA THR A 409 -1.63 -0.27 -21.25
C THR A 409 -1.32 -1.63 -21.85
N ASP A 410 -2.35 -2.26 -22.41
CA ASP A 410 -2.21 -3.46 -23.25
C ASP A 410 -3.02 -3.28 -24.54
N SER A 411 -2.57 -3.91 -25.62
CA SER A 411 -3.20 -3.75 -26.93
C SER A 411 -3.30 -5.06 -27.70
N LYS A 412 -4.38 -5.21 -28.46
CA LYS A 412 -4.60 -6.39 -29.31
C LYS A 412 -5.35 -6.00 -30.58
N SER A 413 -5.00 -6.63 -31.70
CA SER A 413 -5.57 -6.28 -33.00
C SER A 413 -6.22 -7.48 -33.69
N ILE A 414 -7.28 -7.20 -34.44
CA ILE A 414 -7.89 -8.13 -35.41
C ILE A 414 -7.86 -7.46 -36.78
N SER A 415 -7.25 -8.15 -37.75
CA SER A 415 -7.13 -7.66 -39.12
C SER A 415 -8.09 -8.41 -40.05
N ILE A 416 -8.92 -7.65 -40.74
CA ILE A 416 -9.81 -8.13 -41.79
C ILE A 416 -9.15 -7.88 -43.14
N GLN A 417 -9.00 -8.94 -43.93
CA GLN A 417 -8.30 -8.91 -45.21
C GLN A 417 -9.22 -9.28 -46.36
N PHE A 418 -9.15 -8.52 -47.44
CA PHE A 418 -9.78 -8.82 -48.71
C PHE A 418 -8.70 -9.35 -49.66
N GLN A 419 -8.83 -10.62 -50.02
CA GLN A 419 -7.83 -11.34 -50.80
C GLN A 419 -8.42 -11.89 -52.09
N ASN A 420 -7.55 -12.08 -53.08
CA ASN A 420 -7.85 -12.84 -54.27
C ASN A 420 -7.75 -14.34 -53.97
N LYS A 421 -8.42 -15.15 -54.79
CA LYS A 421 -8.25 -16.60 -54.78
C LYS A 421 -7.37 -17.06 -55.94
N ALA A 422 -6.52 -18.04 -55.70
CA ALA A 422 -5.98 -18.87 -56.77
C ALA A 422 -7.01 -19.94 -57.11
N TYR A 423 -7.19 -20.22 -58.40
CA TYR A 423 -8.09 -21.25 -58.92
C TYR A 423 -7.27 -22.29 -59.68
N TRP A 424 -7.51 -23.58 -59.46
CA TRP A 424 -6.80 -24.64 -60.15
C TRP A 424 -7.67 -25.88 -60.33
N GLY A 425 -7.40 -26.65 -61.38
CA GLY A 425 -8.20 -27.82 -61.70
C GLY A 425 -7.82 -28.45 -63.03
N SER A 426 -8.55 -29.49 -63.40
CA SER A 426 -8.44 -30.15 -64.70
C SER A 426 -9.50 -29.61 -65.65
N ALA A 427 -9.14 -29.30 -66.89
CA ALA A 427 -10.08 -28.90 -67.94
C ALA A 427 -9.52 -29.19 -69.34
N ALA A 428 -10.38 -29.23 -70.36
CA ALA A 428 -9.95 -29.24 -71.76
C ALA A 428 -9.38 -27.86 -72.16
N SER A 429 -8.42 -27.83 -73.08
CA SER A 429 -7.92 -26.59 -73.68
C SER A 429 -9.01 -25.93 -74.53
N SER A 430 -9.00 -24.60 -74.61
CA SER A 430 -9.97 -23.79 -75.36
C SER A 430 -9.25 -22.70 -76.18
N ASP A 431 -9.88 -22.22 -77.25
CA ASP A 431 -9.36 -21.08 -78.03
C ASP A 431 -9.57 -19.72 -77.31
N SER A 432 -10.37 -19.71 -76.24
CA SER A 432 -10.62 -18.52 -75.43
C SER A 432 -11.01 -18.90 -74.00
N TYR A 433 -10.59 -18.09 -73.03
CA TYR A 433 -10.94 -18.27 -71.62
C TYR A 433 -11.76 -17.08 -71.07
N ASP A 434 -12.66 -17.34 -70.14
CA ASP A 434 -13.49 -16.32 -69.50
C ASP A 434 -13.63 -16.53 -67.99
N SER A 435 -14.45 -15.70 -67.32
CA SER A 435 -14.66 -15.84 -65.88
C SER A 435 -15.37 -17.14 -65.50
N ALA A 436 -16.23 -17.67 -66.37
CA ALA A 436 -16.94 -18.93 -66.12
C ALA A 436 -15.96 -20.11 -66.17
N PHE A 437 -14.96 -20.07 -67.05
CA PHE A 437 -13.88 -21.05 -67.08
C PHE A 437 -13.11 -21.09 -65.75
N ILE A 438 -12.63 -19.94 -65.26
CA ILE A 438 -11.87 -19.86 -64.00
C ILE A 438 -12.71 -20.33 -62.80
N LEU A 439 -13.98 -19.89 -62.71
CA LEU A 439 -14.90 -20.30 -61.63
C LEU A 439 -15.27 -21.79 -61.70
N GLY A 440 -15.21 -22.40 -62.89
CA GLY A 440 -15.50 -23.81 -63.12
C GLY A 440 -14.38 -24.77 -62.68
N LEU A 441 -13.19 -24.26 -62.35
CA LEU A 441 -12.09 -25.09 -61.86
C LEU A 441 -12.42 -25.68 -60.48
N SER A 442 -12.03 -26.95 -60.29
CA SER A 442 -12.46 -27.77 -59.15
C SER A 442 -12.01 -27.28 -57.78
N SER A 443 -10.95 -26.47 -57.72
CA SER A 443 -10.32 -26.06 -56.47
C SER A 443 -9.97 -24.58 -56.46
N ASN A 444 -10.06 -23.96 -55.29
CA ASN A 444 -9.62 -22.59 -55.06
C ASN A 444 -9.17 -22.38 -53.60
N LYS A 445 -8.33 -21.37 -53.38
CA LYS A 445 -7.92 -20.92 -52.03
C LYS A 445 -7.56 -19.44 -52.06
N PHE A 446 -7.76 -18.75 -50.94
CA PHE A 446 -7.21 -17.40 -50.77
C PHE A 446 -5.69 -17.42 -50.89
N ALA A 447 -5.14 -16.46 -51.63
CA ALA A 447 -3.72 -16.37 -51.91
C ALA A 447 -3.28 -14.91 -51.94
N THR A 448 -2.07 -14.67 -51.43
CA THR A 448 -1.37 -13.37 -51.48
C THR A 448 -0.15 -13.39 -52.40
N SER A 449 0.21 -14.57 -52.91
CA SER A 449 1.26 -14.77 -53.90
C SER A 449 0.97 -16.03 -54.71
N ILE A 450 1.73 -16.22 -55.79
CA ILE A 450 1.61 -17.40 -56.65
C ILE A 450 2.19 -18.68 -56.01
N LYS A 451 3.01 -18.52 -54.97
CA LYS A 451 3.75 -19.60 -54.34
C LYS A 451 2.81 -20.58 -53.62
N GLY A 452 3.20 -21.85 -53.64
CA GLY A 452 2.54 -22.90 -52.88
C GLY A 452 2.27 -24.14 -53.70
N GLU A 453 1.50 -25.04 -53.09
CA GLU A 453 1.17 -26.33 -53.68
C GLU A 453 -0.26 -26.35 -54.22
N TYR A 454 -0.41 -26.98 -55.39
CA TYR A 454 -1.66 -27.13 -56.12
C TYR A 454 -1.80 -28.58 -56.58
N SER A 455 -2.70 -29.33 -55.94
CA SER A 455 -2.97 -30.73 -56.29
C SER A 455 -4.07 -30.79 -57.35
N ILE A 456 -3.79 -31.44 -58.48
CA ILE A 456 -4.70 -31.58 -59.62
C ILE A 456 -4.77 -33.06 -60.01
N ASN A 457 -5.97 -33.57 -60.24
CA ASN A 457 -6.17 -34.86 -60.90
C ASN A 457 -6.53 -34.61 -62.36
N VAL A 458 -5.56 -34.73 -63.25
CA VAL A 458 -5.68 -34.37 -64.67
C VAL A 458 -6.34 -35.52 -65.44
N GLY A 459 -7.56 -35.27 -65.91
CA GLY A 459 -8.38 -36.23 -66.65
C GLY A 459 -7.84 -36.55 -68.06
N SER A 460 -8.44 -37.57 -68.69
CA SER A 460 -8.07 -37.95 -70.07
C SER A 460 -8.43 -36.84 -71.05
N GLY A 461 -7.47 -36.39 -71.85
CA GLY A 461 -7.67 -35.27 -72.80
C GLY A 461 -7.72 -33.89 -72.16
N GLU A 462 -7.52 -33.78 -70.84
CA GLU A 462 -7.52 -32.53 -70.10
C GLU A 462 -6.11 -32.12 -69.66
N TYR A 463 -5.94 -30.85 -69.34
CA TYR A 463 -4.71 -30.23 -68.85
C TYR A 463 -4.89 -29.75 -67.42
N GLY A 464 -3.80 -29.66 -66.66
CA GLY A 464 -3.82 -29.07 -65.33
C GLY A 464 -3.66 -27.55 -65.40
N PHE A 465 -4.69 -26.82 -64.98
CA PHE A 465 -4.74 -25.36 -65.00
C PHE A 465 -4.42 -24.74 -63.64
N LEU A 466 -3.73 -23.60 -63.65
CA LEU A 466 -3.54 -22.69 -62.52
C LEU A 466 -3.82 -21.25 -62.97
N CYS A 467 -4.85 -20.65 -62.39
CA CYS A 467 -5.29 -19.30 -62.67
C CYS A 467 -5.10 -18.43 -61.43
N VAL A 468 -4.34 -17.35 -61.56
CA VAL A 468 -3.95 -16.48 -60.45
C VAL A 468 -4.01 -15.00 -60.86
N PRO A 469 -4.12 -14.07 -59.90
CA PRO A 469 -4.02 -12.64 -60.19
C PRO A 469 -2.74 -12.30 -60.96
N ASP A 470 -2.87 -11.49 -62.01
CA ASP A 470 -1.72 -11.03 -62.82
C ASP A 470 -0.78 -10.10 -62.02
N SER A 471 -1.26 -9.56 -60.90
CA SER A 471 -0.44 -8.80 -59.96
C SER A 471 0.59 -9.65 -59.21
N PHE A 472 0.47 -10.98 -59.24
CA PHE A 472 1.48 -11.85 -58.65
C PHE A 472 2.70 -11.97 -59.56
N THR A 473 3.85 -12.31 -58.97
CA THR A 473 5.06 -12.56 -59.75
C THR A 473 4.82 -13.67 -60.77
N ARG A 474 5.22 -13.45 -62.02
CA ARG A 474 5.14 -14.46 -63.08
C ARG A 474 5.86 -15.74 -62.66
N ILE A 475 5.29 -16.88 -63.02
CA ILE A 475 5.93 -18.18 -62.81
C ILE A 475 7.16 -18.26 -63.70
N SER A 476 8.35 -18.29 -63.10
CA SER A 476 9.60 -18.59 -63.82
C SER A 476 9.92 -20.09 -63.82
N SER A 477 9.56 -20.78 -62.74
CA SER A 477 9.81 -22.19 -62.52
C SER A 477 8.70 -22.80 -61.67
N TRP A 478 8.28 -24.01 -61.99
CA TRP A 478 7.31 -24.81 -61.24
C TRP A 478 7.78 -26.27 -61.26
N TYR A 479 7.40 -27.01 -60.23
CA TYR A 479 7.93 -28.35 -59.99
C TYR A 479 6.79 -29.38 -59.86
N ILE A 480 6.99 -30.56 -60.45
CA ILE A 480 6.13 -31.73 -60.24
C ILE A 480 7.03 -32.85 -59.75
N GLY A 481 6.77 -33.35 -58.53
CA GLY A 481 7.60 -34.39 -57.92
C GLY A 481 9.07 -33.98 -57.71
N GLY A 482 9.34 -32.67 -57.54
CA GLY A 482 10.69 -32.12 -57.35
C GLY A 482 11.47 -31.83 -58.64
N PHE A 483 10.92 -32.15 -59.80
CA PHE A 483 11.52 -31.84 -61.10
C PHE A 483 10.91 -30.57 -61.69
N GLU A 484 11.76 -29.66 -62.16
CA GLU A 484 11.31 -28.47 -62.88
C GLU A 484 10.67 -28.89 -64.20
N VAL A 485 9.49 -28.35 -64.48
CA VAL A 485 8.72 -28.63 -65.69
C VAL A 485 8.45 -27.33 -66.45
N SER A 486 7.96 -27.41 -67.69
CA SER A 486 7.55 -26.23 -68.48
C SER A 486 6.03 -26.07 -68.50
N LEU A 487 5.55 -24.84 -68.31
CA LEU A 487 4.14 -24.42 -68.45
C LEU A 487 3.90 -23.76 -69.80
N VAL A 488 2.64 -23.73 -70.18
CA VAL A 488 2.12 -22.76 -71.14
C VAL A 488 1.53 -21.58 -70.34
N ASP A 489 1.95 -20.36 -70.67
CA ASP A 489 1.34 -19.09 -70.26
C ASP A 489 0.42 -18.66 -71.41
N GLU A 490 -0.89 -18.80 -71.21
CA GLU A 490 -1.88 -18.61 -72.28
C GLU A 490 -2.15 -17.12 -72.52
N GLU A 491 -2.94 -16.52 -71.63
CA GLU A 491 -3.37 -15.14 -71.74
C GLU A 491 -3.71 -14.55 -70.36
N THR A 492 -3.96 -13.24 -70.37
CA THR A 492 -4.59 -12.54 -69.25
C THR A 492 -5.99 -12.12 -69.59
N ILE A 493 -6.92 -12.38 -68.68
CA ILE A 493 -8.31 -12.01 -68.83
C ILE A 493 -8.77 -11.10 -67.69
N SER A 494 -9.77 -10.27 -67.98
CA SER A 494 -10.52 -9.56 -66.94
C SER A 494 -11.47 -10.56 -66.26
N PHE A 495 -11.15 -10.92 -65.02
CA PHE A 495 -11.89 -11.92 -64.26
C PHE A 495 -12.85 -11.25 -63.27
N THR A 496 -14.12 -11.64 -63.32
CA THR A 496 -15.11 -11.30 -62.30
C THR A 496 -15.32 -12.52 -61.39
N ASN A 497 -14.98 -12.39 -60.13
CA ASN A 497 -15.13 -13.47 -59.17
C ASN A 497 -16.60 -13.64 -58.72
N ALA A 498 -16.87 -14.70 -57.94
CA ALA A 498 -18.21 -15.00 -57.42
C ALA A 498 -18.80 -13.88 -56.55
N SER A 499 -17.94 -13.01 -56.02
CA SER A 499 -18.29 -11.88 -55.17
C SER A 499 -18.46 -10.56 -55.94
N GLY A 500 -18.37 -10.58 -57.27
CA GLY A 500 -18.51 -9.40 -58.13
C GLY A 500 -17.26 -8.52 -58.22
N GLY A 501 -16.15 -8.91 -57.59
CA GLY A 501 -14.87 -8.22 -57.71
C GLY A 501 -14.23 -8.47 -59.08
N VAL A 502 -13.73 -7.42 -59.71
CA VAL A 502 -13.07 -7.48 -61.03
C VAL A 502 -11.57 -7.32 -60.86
N VAL A 503 -10.81 -8.34 -61.28
CA VAL A 503 -9.34 -8.39 -61.17
C VAL A 503 -8.77 -9.04 -62.44
N THR A 504 -7.62 -8.59 -62.91
CA THR A 504 -6.94 -9.26 -64.04
C THR A 504 -6.28 -10.55 -63.58
N TYR A 505 -6.59 -11.66 -64.23
CA TYR A 505 -6.02 -12.97 -63.95
C TYR A 505 -5.20 -13.47 -65.13
N ARG A 506 -4.14 -14.22 -64.82
CA ARG A 506 -3.30 -14.93 -65.78
C ARG A 506 -3.55 -16.42 -65.69
N ILE A 507 -3.60 -17.09 -66.83
CA ILE A 507 -3.93 -18.51 -66.96
C ILE A 507 -2.68 -19.28 -67.38
N TYR A 508 -2.38 -20.31 -66.60
CA TYR A 508 -1.30 -21.26 -66.87
C TYR A 508 -1.86 -22.67 -67.01
N HIS A 509 -1.28 -23.49 -67.88
CA HIS A 509 -1.58 -24.93 -67.89
C HIS A 509 -0.39 -25.83 -68.24
N THR A 510 -0.52 -27.12 -67.92
CA THR A 510 0.47 -28.16 -68.23
C THR A 510 0.71 -28.27 -69.74
N THR A 511 1.94 -28.55 -70.16
CA THR A 511 2.27 -28.75 -71.59
C THR A 511 1.70 -30.05 -72.17
N GLN A 512 1.43 -31.04 -71.31
CA GLN A 512 0.89 -32.34 -71.68
C GLN A 512 -0.47 -32.58 -71.03
N PRO A 513 -1.42 -33.21 -71.74
CA PRO A 513 -2.68 -33.63 -71.16
C PRO A 513 -2.54 -34.96 -70.40
N ALA A 514 -3.59 -35.35 -69.68
CA ALA A 514 -3.75 -36.69 -69.10
C ALA A 514 -2.61 -37.15 -68.15
N LEU A 515 -2.10 -36.22 -67.33
CA LEU A 515 -1.01 -36.49 -66.39
C LEU A 515 -1.44 -37.26 -65.12
N GLY A 516 -2.74 -37.52 -64.95
CA GLY A 516 -3.29 -38.12 -63.73
C GLY A 516 -3.08 -37.22 -62.51
N SER A 517 -2.89 -37.82 -61.34
CA SER A 517 -2.68 -37.08 -60.09
C SER A 517 -1.29 -36.44 -60.03
N ILE A 518 -1.24 -35.12 -60.16
CA ILE A 518 -0.04 -34.30 -60.04
C ILE A 518 -0.16 -33.33 -58.85
N LYS A 519 0.98 -32.98 -58.28
CA LYS A 519 1.12 -31.85 -57.35
C LYS A 519 2.10 -30.86 -57.96
N ILE A 520 1.60 -29.68 -58.27
CA ILE A 520 2.39 -28.55 -58.75
C ILE A 520 2.88 -27.78 -57.53
N GLU A 521 4.18 -27.52 -57.47
CA GLU A 521 4.82 -26.66 -56.48
C GLU A 521 5.40 -25.43 -57.19
N VAL A 522 4.95 -24.24 -56.80
CA VAL A 522 5.51 -22.95 -57.27
C VAL A 522 6.29 -22.32 -56.12
N LYS A 523 7.58 -22.03 -56.35
CA LYS A 523 8.54 -21.63 -55.31
C LYS A 523 8.79 -20.12 -55.23
#